data_AF-X1LJC7-F1
#
_entry.id   AF-X1LJC7-F1
#
_cell.length_a   1.000
_cell.length_b   1.000
_cell.length_c   1.000
_cell.angle_alpha   90.00
_cell.angle_beta   90.00
_cell.angle_gamma   90.00
#
_symmetry.space_group_name_H-M   'P 1'
#
loop_
_entity.id
_entity.type
_entity.pdbx_description
1 polymer ?
#
loop_
_entity_poly.entity_id
_entity_poly.type
_entity_poly.pdbx_seq_one_letter_code
_entity_poly.pdbx_strand_id
1 'polypeptide(L)' 'YWDKGYGVDAVTTLVNRIFRQTKLNRIYLKTLNSNARAQKCFRKCGFTPYGHLKKDGYSFVLMELHRKQWEKQQT' A
#
# COMPACT_ATOMS: atom_id res chain seq x y z
N TYR A 1 -20.11 -7.64 -1.56
CA TYR A 1 -19.25 -8.33 -0.58
C TYR A 1 -17.93 -7.59 -0.31
N TRP A 2 -17.95 -6.25 -0.22
CA TRP A 2 -16.77 -5.43 0.01
C TRP A 2 -17.01 -4.67 1.31
N ASP A 3 -16.57 -5.21 2.46
CA ASP A 3 -16.36 -4.50 3.75
C ASP A 3 -15.95 -5.39 4.92
N LYS A 4 -15.64 -6.67 4.70
CA LYS A 4 -15.22 -7.60 5.76
C LYS A 4 -13.71 -7.58 6.06
N GLY A 5 -12.97 -6.55 5.65
CA GLY A 5 -11.52 -6.46 5.91
C GLY A 5 -10.63 -7.34 5.03
N TYR A 6 -11.18 -8.17 4.13
CA TYR A 6 -10.39 -9.03 3.23
C TYR A 6 -9.37 -8.28 2.37
N GLY A 7 -9.68 -7.04 1.96
CA GLY A 7 -8.74 -6.21 1.21
C GLY A 7 -7.50 -5.84 2.02
N VAL A 8 -7.66 -5.59 3.32
CA VAL A 8 -6.53 -5.30 4.23
C VAL A 8 -5.74 -6.57 4.49
N ASP A 9 -6.42 -7.67 4.77
CA ASP A 9 -5.79 -8.97 5.07
C ASP A 9 -5.01 -9.53 3.87
N ALA A 10 -5.59 -9.48 2.67
CA ALA A 10 -4.93 -9.92 1.43
C ALA A 10 -3.68 -9.07 1.12
N VAL A 11 -3.78 -7.74 1.25
CA VAL A 11 -2.63 -6.84 1.01
C VAL A 11 -1.54 -7.06 2.07
N THR A 12 -1.93 -7.22 3.34
CA THR A 12 -0.98 -7.47 4.44
C THR A 12 -0.25 -8.80 4.23
N THR A 13 -0.99 -9.86 3.90
CA THR A 13 -0.42 -11.18 3.60
C THR A 13 0.52 -11.13 2.40
N LEU A 14 0.14 -10.42 1.33
CA LEU A 14 0.98 -10.25 0.15
C LEU A 14 2.27 -9.50 0.48
N VAL A 15 2.19 -8.38 1.18
CA VAL A 15 3.34 -7.59 1.63
C VAL A 15 4.28 -8.42 2.50
N ASN A 16 3.73 -9.16 3.48
CA ASN A 16 4.50 -10.07 4.34
C ASN A 16 5.25 -11.11 3.50
N ARG A 17 4.54 -11.73 2.55
CA ARG A 17 5.07 -12.77 1.66
C ARG A 17 6.16 -12.22 0.75
N ILE A 18 6.04 -10.97 0.26
CA ILE A 18 7.05 -10.29 -0.55
C ILE A 18 8.29 -9.99 0.29
N PHE A 19 8.17 -9.30 1.43
CA PHE A 19 9.34 -8.92 2.24
C PHE A 19 10.07 -10.12 2.87
N ARG A 20 9.36 -11.23 3.14
CA ARG A 20 9.97 -12.47 3.65
C ARG A 20 10.74 -13.24 2.58
N GLN A 21 10.23 -13.29 1.35
CA GLN A 21 10.88 -14.06 0.27
C GLN A 21 11.88 -13.26 -0.54
N THR A 22 11.78 -11.93 -0.53
CA THR A 22 12.62 -11.06 -1.35
C THR A 22 13.42 -10.11 -0.46
N LYS A 23 14.58 -9.70 -0.95
CA LYS A 23 15.42 -8.66 -0.31
C LYS A 23 14.98 -7.25 -0.71
N LEU A 24 13.72 -7.06 -1.10
CA LEU A 24 13.20 -5.74 -1.47
C LEU A 24 13.14 -4.83 -0.24
N ASN A 25 13.60 -3.59 -0.42
CA ASN A 25 13.59 -2.58 0.63
C ASN A 25 12.35 -1.68 0.58
N ARG A 26 11.67 -1.62 -0.57
CA ARG A 26 10.52 -0.75 -0.81
C ARG A 26 9.51 -1.41 -1.74
N ILE A 27 8.24 -1.33 -1.38
CA ILE A 27 7.09 -1.65 -2.24
C ILE A 27 6.39 -0.32 -2.54
N TYR A 28 6.08 -0.04 -3.80
CA TYR A 28 5.34 1.16 -4.18
C TYR A 28 4.18 0.81 -5.11
N LEU A 29 3.12 1.59 -5.03
CA LEU A 29 1.92 1.46 -5.84
C LEU A 29 1.37 2.84 -6.18
N LYS A 30 0.55 2.88 -7.24
CA LYS A 30 -0.24 4.05 -7.59
C LYS A 30 -1.72 3.72 -7.45
N THR A 31 -2.48 4.63 -6.88
CA THR A 31 -3.93 4.52 -6.77
C THR A 31 -4.58 5.79 -7.31
N LEU A 32 -5.81 5.70 -7.81
CA LEU A 32 -6.53 6.89 -8.26
C LEU A 32 -6.78 7.82 -7.07
N ASN A 33 -6.66 9.13 -7.30
CA ASN A 33 -6.94 10.14 -6.29
C ASN A 33 -8.40 10.10 -5.83
N SER A 34 -9.31 9.76 -6.74
CA SER A 34 -10.73 9.56 -6.44
C SER A 34 -11.04 8.30 -5.63
N ASN A 35 -10.13 7.32 -5.55
CA ASN A 35 -10.35 6.07 -4.83
C ASN A 35 -9.93 6.16 -3.36
N ALA A 36 -10.65 6.99 -2.60
CA ALA A 36 -10.41 7.21 -1.17
C ALA A 36 -10.48 5.90 -0.35
N ARG A 37 -11.31 4.95 -0.79
CA ARG A 37 -11.46 3.63 -0.15
C ARG A 37 -10.16 2.82 -0.23
N ALA A 38 -9.59 2.69 -1.43
CA ALA A 38 -8.34 1.96 -1.63
C ALA A 38 -7.19 2.65 -0.88
N GLN A 39 -7.11 3.98 -0.93
CA GLN A 39 -6.11 4.73 -0.17
C GLN A 39 -6.20 4.48 1.34
N LYS A 40 -7.42 4.43 1.91
CA LYS A 40 -7.63 4.11 3.32
C LYS A 40 -7.20 2.66 3.65
N CYS A 41 -7.46 1.71 2.75
CA CYS A 41 -6.99 0.33 2.87
C CYS A 41 -5.46 0.25 2.90
N PHE A 42 -4.79 0.89 1.95
CA PHE A 42 -3.33 0.90 1.88
C PHE A 42 -2.69 1.58 3.10
N ARG A 43 -3.26 2.71 3.56
CA ARG A 43 -2.82 3.37 4.80
C ARG A 43 -2.92 2.43 6.01
N LYS A 44 -4.00 1.65 6.14
CA LYS A 44 -4.15 0.64 7.20
C LYS A 44 -3.11 -0.48 7.12
N CYS A 45 -2.67 -0.83 5.91
CA CYS A 45 -1.61 -1.83 5.69
C CYS A 45 -0.19 -1.26 5.87
N GLY A 46 -0.04 -0.01 6.33
CA GLY A 46 1.25 0.63 6.56
C GLY A 46 1.82 1.43 5.39
N PHE A 47 1.14 1.50 4.24
CA PHE A 47 1.60 2.34 3.13
C PHE A 47 1.42 3.83 3.44
N THR A 48 2.44 4.61 3.11
CA THR A 48 2.43 6.07 3.23
C THR A 48 2.39 6.72 1.85
N PRO A 49 1.57 7.77 1.63
CA PRO A 49 1.63 8.55 0.40
C PRO A 49 2.97 9.29 0.33
N TYR A 50 3.62 9.25 -0.83
CA TYR A 50 4.90 9.95 -1.05
C TYR A 50 4.85 10.96 -2.21
N GLY A 51 3.79 10.93 -3.03
CA GLY A 51 3.67 11.85 -4.15
C GLY A 51 2.33 11.73 -4.88
N HIS A 52 2.14 12.63 -5.84
CA HIS A 52 0.98 12.65 -6.72
C HIS A 52 1.48 12.65 -8.17
N LEU A 53 0.81 11.88 -9.03
CA LEU A 53 1.10 11.81 -10.45
C LEU A 53 -0.14 12.21 -11.22
N LYS A 54 -0.04 13.24 -12.08
CA LYS A 54 -1.09 13.61 -13.02
C LYS A 54 -0.68 13.14 -14.40
N LYS A 55 -1.47 12.26 -15.01
CA LYS A 55 -1.22 11.72 -16.35
C LYS A 55 -2.54 11.57 -17.11
N ASP A 56 -2.59 12.06 -18.35
CA ASP A 56 -3.72 11.93 -19.27
C ASP A 56 -5.07 12.35 -18.65
N GLY A 57 -5.08 13.42 -17.86
CA GLY A 57 -6.27 13.91 -17.15
C GLY A 57 -6.61 13.19 -15.84
N TYR A 58 -5.94 12.09 -15.52
CA TYR A 58 -6.11 11.35 -14.27
C TYR A 58 -5.09 11.77 -13.22
N SER A 59 -5.57 11.95 -11.98
CA SER A 59 -4.72 12.16 -10.81
C SER A 59 -4.57 10.85 -10.04
N PHE A 60 -3.33 10.47 -9.79
CA PHE A 60 -2.96 9.30 -8.99
C PHE A 60 -2.22 9.75 -7.72
N VAL A 61 -2.46 9.03 -6.64
CA VAL A 61 -1.66 9.10 -5.41
C VAL A 61 -0.66 7.96 -5.46
N LEU A 62 0.60 8.30 -5.30
CA LEU A 62 1.69 7.34 -5.19
C LEU A 62 1.87 7.02 -3.70
N MET A 63 1.84 5.74 -3.38
CA MET A 63 2.01 5.24 -2.03
C MET A 63 3.15 4.24 -1.98
N GLU A 64 3.86 4.20 -0.87
CA GLU A 64 4.99 3.31 -0.67
C GLU A 64 4.99 2.72 0.75
N LEU A 65 5.65 1.58 0.90
CA LEU A 65 5.91 0.91 2.16
C LEU A 65 7.36 0.47 2.16
N HIS A 66 8.10 0.88 3.19
CA HIS A 66 9.49 0.49 3.39
C HIS A 66 9.59 -0.72 4.30
N ARG A 67 10.57 -1.58 4.03
CA ARG A 67 10.87 -2.76 4.87
C ARG A 67 11.10 -2.38 6.33
N LYS A 68 11.80 -1.26 6.59
CA LYS A 68 12.01 -0.74 7.95
C LYS A 68 10.71 -0.40 8.68
N GLN A 69 9.70 0.11 7.97
CA GLN A 69 8.39 0.40 8.57
C GLN A 69 7.63 -0.89 8.87
N TRP A 70 7.72 -1.86 7.96
CA TRP A 70 7.14 -3.18 8.13
C TRP A 70 7.75 -3.95 9.32
N GLU A 71 9.08 -3.96 9.45
CA GLU A 71 9.80 -4.61 10.56
C GLU A 71 9.40 -4.01 11.93
N LYS A 72 9.22 -2.69 12.00
CA LYS A 72 8.74 -2.01 13.23
C LYS A 72 7.33 -2.42 13.64
N GLN A 73 6.48 -2.87 12.71
CA GLN A 73 5.12 -3.33 13.01
C GLN A 73 5.08 -4.81 13.44
N GLN A 74 6.21 -5.52 13.37
CA GLN A 74 6.34 -6.92 13.80
C GLN A 74 7.00 -7.05 15.19
N THR A 75 7.42 -5.93 15.79
CA THR A 75 7.95 -5.87 17.17
C THR A 75 6.84 -5.47 18.12
#